data_AF-A0A7C2U0X5-F1
#
_entry.id   AF-A0A7C2U0X5-F1
#
_cell.length_a   1.000
_cell.length_b   1.000
_cell.length_c   1.000
_cell.angle_alpha   90.00
_cell.angle_beta   90.00
_cell.angle_gamma   90.00
#
_symmetry.space_group_name_H-M   'P 1'
#
loop_
_entity.id
_entity.type
_entity.pdbx_description
1 polymer ?
#
loop_
_entity_poly.entity_id
_entity_poly.type
_entity_poly.pdbx_seq_one_letter_code
_entity_poly.pdbx_strand_id
1 'polypeptide(L)' 'MAARSLSGRLSPQELQQHVGRRVRLELEPGCPLGESLVGTLVGAIEALDGLVAVVEPEGRPGSRVSCHYHYIRAIVPL' A
#
# COMPACT_ATOMS: atom_id res chain seq x y z
N MET A 1 10.97 -16.91 -6.60
CA MET A 1 11.12 -15.44 -6.55
C MET A 1 11.01 -15.03 -5.08
N ALA A 2 12.10 -14.54 -4.49
CA ALA A 2 12.15 -14.24 -3.07
C ALA A 2 11.48 -12.89 -2.78
N ALA A 3 10.50 -12.88 -1.87
CA ALA A 3 10.01 -11.65 -1.26
C ALA A 3 11.19 -11.07 -0.46
N ARG A 4 11.77 -9.96 -0.94
CA ARG A 4 12.77 -9.21 -0.17
C ARG A 4 12.02 -8.52 0.95
N SER A 5 12.12 -9.05 2.16
CA SER A 5 11.79 -8.29 3.37
C SER A 5 12.74 -7.10 3.43
N LEU A 6 12.25 -5.92 3.06
CA LEU A 6 12.97 -4.67 3.24
C LEU A 6 12.87 -4.31 4.72
N SER A 7 13.93 -4.57 5.48
CA SER A 7 14.05 -4.19 6.90
C SER A 7 14.26 -2.67 7.11
N GLY A 8 14.05 -1.86 6.08
CA GLY A 8 13.94 -0.41 6.19
C GLY A 8 12.48 -0.04 6.03
N ARG A 9 11.99 0.94 6.80
CA ARG A 9 10.69 1.56 6.50
C ARG A 9 10.64 1.83 5.01
N LEU A 10 9.57 1.37 4.37
CA LEU A 10 9.30 1.65 2.96
C LEU A 10 9.61 3.14 2.75
N SER A 11 10.12 3.52 1.57
CA SER A 11 10.27 4.93 1.16
C SER A 11 9.11 5.39 0.24
N PRO A 12 8.67 6.66 0.34
CA PRO A 12 7.66 7.24 -0.55
C PRO A 12 7.88 6.94 -2.04
N GLN A 13 9.15 6.93 -2.46
CA GLN A 13 9.56 6.63 -3.83
C GLN A 13 9.29 5.18 -4.21
N GLU A 14 9.53 4.22 -3.30
CA GLU A 14 9.19 2.81 -3.55
C GLU A 14 7.69 2.62 -3.76
N LEU A 15 6.84 3.30 -2.98
CA LEU A 15 5.38 3.23 -3.17
C LEU A 15 4.98 3.71 -4.57
N GLN A 16 5.53 4.84 -5.03
CA GLN A 16 5.23 5.40 -6.34
C GLN A 16 5.60 4.47 -7.51
N GLN A 17 6.66 3.66 -7.37
CA GLN A 17 7.09 2.70 -8.39
C GLN A 17 6.07 1.58 -8.63
N HIS A 18 5.15 1.35 -7.69
CA HIS A 18 4.13 0.33 -7.76
C HIS A 18 2.76 0.84 -8.25
N VAL A 19 2.63 2.14 -8.56
CA VAL A 19 1.38 2.70 -9.08
C VAL A 19 1.00 2.02 -10.40
N GLY A 20 -0.29 1.70 -10.54
CA GLY A 20 -0.87 0.93 -11.64
C GLY A 20 -0.68 -0.59 -11.51
N ARG A 21 0.02 -1.08 -10.48
CA ARG A 21 0.29 -2.52 -10.30
C ARG A 21 -0.62 -3.13 -9.26
N ARG A 22 -0.89 -4.42 -9.42
CA ARG A 22 -1.51 -5.25 -8.38
C ARG A 22 -0.48 -5.51 -7.30
N VAL A 23 -0.86 -5.28 -6.05
CA VAL A 23 0.00 -5.41 -4.89
C VAL A 23 -0.77 -5.99 -3.71
N ARG A 24 -0.03 -6.59 -2.79
CA ARG A 24 -0.44 -6.85 -1.41
C ARG A 24 0.31 -5.89 -0.51
N LEU A 25 -0.43 -5.08 0.23
CA LEU A 25 0.10 -4.28 1.33
C LEU A 25 0.02 -5.10 2.61
N GLU A 26 1.15 -5.22 3.30
CA GLU A 26 1.20 -5.71 4.69
C GLU A 26 1.14 -4.49 5.60
N LEU A 27 0.18 -4.48 6.52
CA LEU A 27 -0.15 -3.32 7.33
C LEU A 27 0.28 -3.52 8.78
N GLU A 28 0.51 -2.41 9.48
CA GLU A 28 0.75 -2.41 10.92
C GLU A 28 -0.45 -2.99 11.69
N PRO A 29 -0.22 -3.75 12.78
CA PRO A 29 -1.29 -4.21 13.64
C PRO A 29 -2.15 -3.05 14.14
N GLY A 30 -3.47 -3.21 14.09
CA GLY A 30 -4.42 -2.16 14.48
C GLY A 30 -4.76 -1.15 13.38
N CYS A 31 -4.23 -1.31 12.15
CA CYS A 31 -4.72 -0.54 11.01
C CYS A 31 -6.22 -0.83 10.77
N PRO A 32 -7.07 0.20 10.58
CA PRO A 32 -8.51 0.02 10.37
C PRO A 32 -8.85 -0.75 9.09
N LEU A 33 -7.90 -0.89 8.16
CA LEU A 33 -8.06 -1.67 6.93
C LEU A 33 -7.71 -3.16 7.12
N GLY A 34 -7.35 -3.57 8.34
CA GLY A 34 -6.90 -4.93 8.68
C GLY A 34 -5.40 -5.09 8.58
N GLU A 35 -4.92 -6.34 8.70
CA GLU A 35 -3.49 -6.67 8.71
C GLU A 35 -2.87 -6.73 7.31
N SER A 36 -3.69 -6.93 6.27
CA SER A 36 -3.22 -6.88 4.89
C SER A 36 -4.34 -6.47 3.93
N LEU A 37 -3.95 -5.79 2.86
CA LEU A 37 -4.86 -5.32 1.81
C LEU A 37 -4.31 -5.74 0.44
N VAL A 38 -5.13 -6.43 -0.35
CA VAL A 38 -4.81 -6.81 -1.72
C VAL A 38 -5.61 -5.96 -2.69
N GLY A 39 -4.96 -5.41 -3.70
CA GLY A 39 -5.62 -4.57 -4.69
C GLY A 39 -4.67 -3.95 -5.70
N THR A 40 -5.20 -3.09 -6.55
CA THR A 40 -4.39 -2.28 -7.48
C THR A 40 -4.03 -0.98 -6.81
N LEU A 41 -2.73 -0.65 -6.73
CA LEU A 41 -2.29 0.66 -6.24
C LEU A 41 -2.61 1.70 -7.34
N VAL A 42 -3.64 2.50 -7.13
CA VAL A 42 -4.14 3.46 -8.13
C VAL A 42 -3.29 4.73 -8.14
N GLY A 43 -2.70 5.08 -7.00
CA GLY A 43 -1.87 6.28 -6.88
C GLY A 43 -1.38 6.50 -5.46
N ALA A 44 -0.67 7.61 -5.28
CA ALA A 44 -0.29 8.13 -3.98
C ALA A 44 -0.52 9.65 -3.95
N ILE A 45 -0.97 10.18 -2.81
CA ILE A 45 -1.27 11.60 -2.60
C ILE A 45 -0.40 12.11 -1.46
N GLU A 46 0.22 13.28 -1.64
CA GLU A 46 0.84 14.01 -0.52
C GLU A 46 -0.24 14.73 0.27
N ALA A 47 -0.48 14.29 1.51
CA ALA A 47 -1.36 14.93 2.47
C ALA A 47 -0.54 15.73 3.50
N LEU A 48 -1.22 16.55 4.30
CA LEU A 48 -0.59 17.39 5.33
C LEU A 48 0.20 16.59 6.37
N ASP A 49 -0.21 15.35 6.63
CA ASP A 49 0.36 14.43 7.61
C ASP A 49 1.27 13.35 6.98
N GLY A 50 1.51 13.45 5.67
CA GLY A 50 2.41 12.57 4.93
C GLY A 50 1.76 11.93 3.71
N LEU A 51 2.43 10.92 3.17
CA LEU A 51 1.98 10.24 1.97
C LEU A 51 0.78 9.31 2.26
N VAL A 52 -0.16 9.24 1.33
CA VAL A 52 -1.31 8.35 1.40
C VAL A 52 -1.38 7.50 0.13
N ALA A 53 -1.38 6.18 0.30
CA ALA A 53 -1.60 5.22 -0.78
C ALA A 53 -3.10 5.12 -1.11
N VAL A 54 -3.45 5.15 -2.39
CA VAL A 54 -4.82 4.91 -2.85
C VAL A 54 -4.87 3.55 -3.53
N VAL A 55 -5.66 2.63 -2.98
CA VAL A 55 -5.78 1.25 -3.46
C VAL A 55 -7.22 0.98 -3.90
N GLU A 56 -7.38 0.32 -5.03
CA GLU A 56 -8.64 -0.31 -5.42
C GLU A 56 -8.60 -1.78 -4.96
N PRO A 57 -9.38 -2.17 -3.92
CA PRO A 57 -9.32 -3.50 -3.37
C PRO A 57 -9.81 -4.57 -4.34
N GLU A 58 -9.18 -5.74 -4.28
CA GLU A 58 -9.65 -6.90 -5.02
C GLU A 58 -11.06 -7.31 -4.58
N GLY A 59 -11.91 -7.69 -5.54
CA GLY A 59 -13.31 -8.06 -5.28
C GLY A 59 -14.25 -6.87 -5.04
N ARG A 60 -13.76 -5.63 -5.04
CA ARG A 60 -14.57 -4.40 -4.97
C ARG A 60 -14.15 -3.38 -6.04
N PRO A 61 -14.26 -3.72 -7.34
CA PRO A 61 -13.88 -2.82 -8.42
C PRO A 61 -14.67 -1.50 -8.36
N GLY A 62 -13.99 -0.39 -8.61
CA GLY A 62 -14.56 0.97 -8.49
C GLY A 62 -14.65 1.52 -7.07
N SER A 63 -14.38 0.74 -6.03
CA SER A 63 -14.21 1.23 -4.65
C SER A 63 -12.75 1.59 -4.40
N ARG A 64 -12.48 2.77 -3.84
CA ARG A 64 -11.12 3.20 -3.48
C ARG A 64 -10.99 3.31 -1.98
N VAL A 65 -9.88 2.82 -1.45
CA VAL A 65 -9.49 2.99 -0.04
C VAL A 65 -8.17 3.74 0.04
N SER A 66 -8.07 4.62 1.02
CA SER A 66 -6.87 5.38 1.32
C SER A 66 -6.17 4.79 2.55
N CYS A 67 -4.88 4.53 2.44
CA CYS A 67 -4.04 4.01 3.52
C CYS A 67 -2.88 4.97 3.75
N HIS A 68 -2.76 5.51 4.97
CA HIS A 68 -1.61 6.34 5.31
C HIS A 68 -0.35 5.50 5.27
N TYR A 69 0.69 6.10 4.71
CA TYR A 69 1.94 5.44 4.44
C TYR A 69 2.61 4.82 5.67
N HIS A 70 2.46 5.46 6.83
CA HIS A 70 3.04 4.97 8.09
C HIS A 70 2.42 3.66 8.58
N TYR A 71 1.26 3.24 8.06
CA TYR A 71 0.69 1.93 8.35
C TYR A 71 1.21 0.83 7.42
N ILE A 72 1.98 1.14 6.38
CA ILE A 72 2.43 0.15 5.39
C ILE A 72 3.80 -0.40 5.83
N ARG A 73 3.82 -1.67 6.24
CA ARG A 73 5.04 -2.40 6.62
C ARG A 73 5.82 -2.88 5.42
N ALA A 74 5.10 -3.42 4.43
CA ALA A 74 5.69 -3.96 3.23
C ALA A 74 4.72 -3.84 2.04
N ILE A 75 5.30 -3.80 0.83
CA ILE A 75 4.57 -3.91 -0.43
C ILE A 75 5.09 -5.12 -1.18
N VAL A 76 4.18 -6.02 -1.53
CA VAL A 76 4.48 -7.25 -2.28
C VAL A 76 3.77 -7.16 -3.64
N PRO A 77 4.50 -6.99 -4.75
CA PRO A 77 3.91 -7.05 -6.08
C PRO A 77 3.32 -8.43 -6.38
N LEU A 78 2.16 -8.47 -7.05
CA LEU A 78 1.45 -9.69 -7.45
C LEU A 78 1.38 -9.85 -8.97
#